data_AF-A0A517PDN3-F1
#
_entry.id   AF-A0A517PDN3-F1
#
_cell.length_a   1.000
_cell.length_b   1.000
_cell.length_c   1.000
_cell.angle_alpha   90.00
_cell.angle_beta   90.00
_cell.angle_gamma   90.00
#
_symmetry.space_group_name_H-M   'P 1'
#
loop_
_entity.id
_entity.type
_entity.pdbx_description
1 polymer ?
#
loop_
_entity_poly.entity_id
_entity_poly.type
_entity_poly.pdbx_seq_one_letter_code
_entity_poly.pdbx_strand_id
1 'polypeptide(L)'
;MFRPLRPSRLVPAVALAALLAGVASAQEPALEPPRVLFESAGGERIVQDFTQVLDLAGPDGASQKEGLLNLLEGFLVGVDPKAPVRVEPLTGTSPTRYRLIVPVDDRRKWQQDNLNFASGIPSRELANQKDTFQLGFVRNAAFDGFMRYYPAEDGLEYAVIVEQQEDLPDEVKNVGALLTADQDGALLLRNTAGGDEAVARRWDRVAEAEKELLSALQPMPEESPEEFDLRKTGVAVQVNELGRFYAESQVVFASGNVPDGAIGAVGTVVYQPLPGTESAAAMDRVGAEPSRFAGVPFNEDANFSGHMQVPLTPRQQANFKNLMEKMRALLIAKVNEANLPDAQRTARLEAFNRMFDLANGVVDSGIVDGIVEAVSVDGKRRFVGAVGLPKGAELKPALEAFVGAREGRQAEWGVAEVAGATLHKFVLDETFADYVDDVIGTNEIWVAVAPDAFWYAAGPGAREELESQLNAAAAGGEASGQIIRLSSDPSSAVDLIGRVETPKGDANIEEYRRIAREALANCGGRITATLRKDDDGAVRGRALAPRCLLTLIGRIIAEISERENLAG
;
A
#
# COMPACT_ATOMS: atom_id res chain seq x y z
N MET A 1 5.57 -2.67 -15.65
CA MET A 1 5.75 -1.23 -15.41
C MET A 1 4.37 -0.68 -15.02
N PHE A 2 4.03 -0.78 -13.73
CA PHE A 2 2.68 -0.51 -13.21
C PHE A 2 2.50 1.01 -13.09
N ARG A 3 1.42 1.56 -13.65
CA ARG A 3 0.99 2.93 -13.35
C ARG A 3 0.68 3.00 -11.85
N PRO A 4 1.30 3.88 -11.06
CA PRO A 4 0.81 4.14 -9.71
C PRO A 4 -0.61 4.69 -9.82
N LEU A 5 -1.52 4.14 -9.02
CA LEU A 5 -2.79 4.79 -8.72
C LEU A 5 -2.47 6.23 -8.30
N ARG A 6 -3.26 7.21 -8.78
CA ARG A 6 -3.08 8.62 -8.43
C ARG A 6 -2.90 8.73 -6.91
N PRO A 7 -1.78 9.29 -6.43
CA PRO A 7 -1.48 9.29 -5.02
C PRO A 7 -2.31 10.40 -4.35
N SER A 8 -3.54 10.09 -3.94
CA SER A 8 -4.13 10.79 -2.78
C SER A 8 -3.43 10.26 -1.54
N ARG A 9 -2.29 10.87 -1.21
CA ARG A 9 -1.37 10.47 -0.15
C ARG A 9 -2.02 10.61 1.23
N LEU A 10 -2.67 9.54 1.69
CA LEU A 10 -2.93 9.12 3.07
C LEU A 10 -3.38 7.63 3.10
N VAL A 11 -2.82 6.86 2.16
CA VAL A 11 -3.46 5.70 1.51
C VAL A 11 -3.68 4.45 2.38
N PRO A 12 -2.87 4.03 3.38
CA PRO A 12 -3.18 2.74 4.02
C PRO A 12 -4.47 2.80 4.86
N ALA A 13 -4.62 3.84 5.69
CA ALA A 13 -5.79 4.04 6.53
C ALA A 13 -6.97 4.65 5.77
N VAL A 14 -6.72 5.62 4.87
CA VAL A 14 -7.77 6.25 4.05
C VAL A 14 -8.21 5.37 2.88
N ALA A 15 -7.35 4.56 2.27
CA ALA A 15 -7.79 3.57 1.28
C ALA A 15 -8.45 2.37 1.94
N LEU A 16 -8.01 1.89 3.11
CA LEU A 16 -8.79 0.91 3.86
C LEU A 16 -10.14 1.52 4.30
N ALA A 17 -10.21 2.78 4.71
CA ALA A 17 -11.47 3.49 4.97
C ALA A 17 -12.35 3.65 3.72
N ALA A 18 -11.78 4.04 2.59
CA ALA A 18 -12.48 4.26 1.32
C ALA A 18 -12.87 2.95 0.60
N LEU A 19 -12.19 1.84 0.90
CA LEU A 19 -12.55 0.50 0.41
C LEU A 19 -13.52 -0.21 1.36
N LEU A 20 -13.41 0.02 2.68
CA LEU A 20 -14.47 -0.33 3.64
C LEU A 20 -15.72 0.53 3.43
N ALA A 21 -15.59 1.69 2.79
CA ALA A 21 -16.70 2.53 2.36
C ALA A 21 -17.48 1.97 1.16
N GLY A 22 -16.83 1.14 0.32
CA GLY A 22 -17.40 0.58 -0.90
C GLY A 22 -18.05 -0.79 -0.76
N VAL A 23 -17.92 -1.47 0.40
CA VAL A 23 -18.55 -2.78 0.65
C VAL A 23 -20.04 -2.64 0.97
N ALA A 24 -20.84 -2.36 -0.06
CA ALA A 24 -22.29 -2.52 -0.08
C ALA A 24 -22.63 -3.64 -1.05
N SER A 25 -23.31 -4.71 -0.63
CA SER A 25 -24.77 -4.78 -0.63
C SER A 25 -25.27 -5.91 0.31
N ALA A 26 -26.60 -6.04 0.39
CA ALA A 26 -27.41 -7.00 1.16
C ALA A 26 -27.58 -6.70 2.68
N GLN A 27 -28.80 -6.26 2.99
CA GLN A 27 -29.42 -6.35 4.32
C GLN A 27 -30.16 -7.69 4.44
N GLU A 28 -29.85 -8.49 5.47
CA GLU A 28 -30.79 -9.36 6.20
C GLU A 28 -30.08 -10.00 7.43
N PRO A 29 -30.79 -10.34 8.53
CA PRO A 29 -30.23 -10.44 9.88
C PRO A 29 -29.77 -11.86 10.28
N ALA A 30 -28.70 -11.94 11.10
CA ALA A 30 -28.52 -12.88 12.24
C ALA A 30 -27.10 -12.87 12.85
N LEU A 31 -26.07 -12.41 12.12
CA LEU A 31 -24.68 -12.40 12.62
C LEU A 31 -24.15 -10.97 12.75
N GLU A 32 -23.45 -10.69 13.87
CA GLU A 32 -22.91 -9.36 14.17
C GLU A 32 -22.01 -8.86 13.02
N PRO A 33 -22.29 -7.68 12.44
CA PRO A 33 -21.48 -7.14 11.36
C PRO A 33 -20.08 -6.75 11.86
N PRO A 34 -19.06 -6.68 10.97
CA PRO A 34 -17.73 -6.22 11.32
C PRO A 34 -17.76 -4.85 12.00
N ARG A 35 -17.15 -4.74 13.17
CA ARG A 35 -16.98 -3.45 13.83
C ARG A 35 -15.75 -2.76 13.26
N VAL A 36 -15.99 -1.66 12.56
CA VAL A 36 -14.93 -0.80 12.02
C VAL A 36 -14.99 0.54 12.72
N LEU A 37 -13.84 1.03 13.19
CA LEU A 37 -13.69 2.31 13.86
C LEU A 37 -12.46 3.03 13.31
N PHE A 38 -12.60 4.33 13.10
CA PHE A 38 -11.49 5.24 12.87
C PHE A 38 -11.52 6.28 13.96
N GLU A 39 -10.38 6.53 14.59
CA GLU A 39 -10.23 7.62 15.55
C GLU A 39 -9.07 8.50 15.13
N SER A 40 -9.24 9.80 15.31
CA SER A 40 -8.18 10.78 15.16
C SER A 40 -8.05 11.57 16.46
N ALA A 41 -6.82 12.01 16.74
CA ALA A 41 -6.57 12.97 17.80
C ALA A 41 -7.36 14.26 17.58
N GLY A 42 -7.40 15.11 18.61
CA GLY A 42 -8.10 16.39 18.51
C GLY A 42 -7.54 17.31 17.43
N GLY A 43 -8.38 18.25 16.99
CA GLY A 43 -8.06 19.22 15.94
C GLY A 43 -6.76 20.01 16.16
N GLU A 44 -6.39 20.31 17.42
CA GLU A 44 -5.13 20.99 17.76
C GLU A 44 -3.92 20.20 17.24
N ARG A 45 -3.93 18.88 17.42
CA ARG A 45 -2.85 18.00 16.99
C ARG A 45 -2.81 17.85 15.47
N ILE A 46 -3.97 17.69 14.84
CA ILE A 46 -4.07 17.64 13.37
C ILE A 46 -3.51 18.93 12.75
N VAL A 47 -3.89 20.09 13.29
CA VAL A 47 -3.37 21.40 12.83
C VAL A 47 -1.87 21.51 13.04
N GLN A 48 -1.35 21.04 14.19
CA GLN A 48 0.08 21.01 14.47
C GLN A 48 0.85 20.14 13.47
N ASP A 49 0.41 18.89 13.24
CA ASP A 49 1.08 17.95 12.35
C ASP A 49 1.02 18.44 10.90
N PHE A 50 -0.13 18.95 10.49
CA PHE A 50 -0.31 19.52 9.15
C PHE A 50 0.55 20.77 8.94
N THR A 51 0.62 21.65 9.93
CA THR A 51 1.52 22.81 9.96
C THR A 51 2.96 22.36 9.79
N GLN A 52 3.39 21.35 10.55
CA GLN A 52 4.74 20.82 10.49
C GLN A 52 5.06 20.25 9.09
N VAL A 53 4.14 19.49 8.49
CA VAL A 53 4.30 18.94 7.14
C VAL A 53 4.41 20.04 6.08
N LEU A 54 3.65 21.12 6.20
CA LEU A 54 3.74 22.27 5.30
C LEU A 54 5.05 23.06 5.51
N ASP A 55 5.50 23.23 6.76
CA ASP A 55 6.78 23.87 7.05
C ASP A 55 7.95 23.07 6.46
N LEU A 56 7.85 21.74 6.46
CA LEU A 56 8.81 20.85 5.82
C LEU A 56 8.88 21.00 4.29
N ALA A 57 7.82 21.49 3.65
CA ALA A 57 7.77 21.68 2.21
C ALA A 57 8.56 22.92 1.73
N GLY A 58 8.93 23.83 2.63
CA GLY A 58 9.69 25.03 2.30
C GLY A 58 8.82 26.12 1.68
N PRO A 59 9.32 26.89 0.68
CA PRO A 59 8.58 27.99 0.07
C PRO A 59 7.21 27.59 -0.50
N ASP A 60 7.12 26.42 -1.14
CA ASP A 60 5.87 25.88 -1.71
C ASP A 60 4.81 25.66 -0.61
N GLY A 61 5.22 25.11 0.53
CA GLY A 61 4.32 24.95 1.67
C GLY A 61 3.94 26.29 2.30
N ALA A 62 4.92 27.18 2.48
CA ALA A 62 4.70 28.48 3.09
C ALA A 62 3.68 29.35 2.33
N SER A 63 3.66 29.27 0.98
CA SER A 63 2.71 30.04 0.17
C SER A 63 1.27 29.54 0.30
N GLN A 64 1.06 28.24 0.53
CA GLN A 64 -0.26 27.62 0.65
C GLN A 64 -0.74 27.48 2.10
N LYS A 65 0.17 27.66 3.07
CA LYS A 65 -0.07 27.34 4.47
C LYS A 65 -1.24 28.08 5.08
N GLU A 66 -1.32 29.40 4.91
CA GLU A 66 -2.40 30.20 5.49
C GLU A 66 -3.77 29.78 4.95
N GLY A 67 -3.92 29.64 3.63
CA GLY A 67 -5.20 29.24 3.03
C GLY A 67 -5.62 27.83 3.42
N LEU A 68 -4.69 26.86 3.41
CA LEU A 68 -5.00 25.49 3.83
C LEU A 68 -5.33 25.38 5.31
N LEU A 69 -4.63 26.12 6.18
CA LEU A 69 -4.94 26.17 7.61
C LEU A 69 -6.28 26.85 7.86
N ASN A 70 -6.59 27.96 7.18
CA ASN A 70 -7.90 28.61 7.28
C ASN A 70 -9.04 27.67 6.84
N LEU A 71 -8.82 26.91 5.77
CA LEU A 71 -9.78 25.89 5.32
C LEU A 71 -10.00 24.82 6.39
N LEU A 72 -8.92 24.28 6.96
CA LEU A 72 -8.98 23.26 8.02
C LEU A 72 -9.64 23.80 9.29
N GLU A 73 -9.26 25.00 9.74
CA GLU A 73 -9.82 25.67 10.91
C GLU A 73 -11.32 25.96 10.75
N GLY A 74 -11.78 26.22 9.53
CA GLY A 74 -13.22 26.35 9.23
C GLY A 74 -14.03 25.12 9.63
N PHE A 75 -13.47 23.92 9.45
CA PHE A 75 -14.08 22.66 9.89
C PHE A 75 -13.92 22.36 11.38
N LEU A 76 -13.14 23.16 12.11
CA LEU A 76 -12.92 23.00 13.56
C LEU A 76 -13.70 24.03 14.40
N VAL A 77 -14.48 24.90 13.76
CA VAL A 77 -15.29 25.90 14.48
C VAL A 77 -16.34 25.22 15.37
N GLY A 78 -16.31 25.51 16.68
CA GLY A 78 -17.21 24.91 17.68
C GLY A 78 -16.91 23.45 18.01
N VAL A 79 -15.78 22.93 17.54
CA VAL A 79 -15.25 21.60 17.88
C VAL A 79 -14.27 21.76 19.05
N ASP A 80 -14.34 20.89 20.06
CA ASP A 80 -13.29 20.85 21.09
C ASP A 80 -11.98 20.38 20.43
N PRO A 81 -10.93 21.22 20.38
CA PRO A 81 -9.74 20.91 19.61
C PRO A 81 -8.83 19.88 20.29
N LYS A 82 -9.08 19.51 21.55
CA LYS A 82 -8.27 18.56 22.31
C LYS A 82 -8.88 17.17 22.35
N ALA A 83 -10.20 17.10 22.23
CA ALA A 83 -10.93 15.84 22.27
C ALA A 83 -10.86 15.10 20.92
N PRO A 84 -10.83 13.76 20.92
CA PRO A 84 -10.71 12.96 19.71
C PRO A 84 -12.01 12.91 18.89
N VAL A 85 -11.88 12.67 17.59
CA VAL A 85 -13.00 12.45 16.66
C VAL A 85 -13.07 10.96 16.32
N ARG A 86 -14.29 10.42 16.16
CA ARG A 86 -14.49 9.04 15.69
C ARG A 86 -15.40 8.96 14.47
N VAL A 87 -15.05 8.09 13.53
CA VAL A 87 -15.92 7.66 12.43
C VAL A 87 -16.17 6.15 12.55
N GLU A 88 -17.44 5.75 12.45
CA GLU A 88 -17.86 4.34 12.48
C GLU A 88 -18.65 4.03 11.19
N PRO A 89 -18.09 3.27 10.24
CA PRO A 89 -18.87 2.69 9.16
C PRO A 89 -19.83 1.63 9.69
N LEU A 90 -21.11 1.76 9.37
CA LEU A 90 -22.16 0.84 9.75
C LEU A 90 -22.25 -0.28 8.71
N THR A 91 -21.26 -1.17 8.74
CA THR A 91 -21.09 -2.24 7.74
C THR A 91 -22.27 -3.20 7.67
N GLY A 92 -23.21 -3.20 8.62
CA GLY A 92 -24.46 -3.96 8.57
C GLY A 92 -25.53 -3.41 7.63
N THR A 93 -25.28 -2.26 6.99
CA THR A 93 -26.25 -1.52 6.18
C THR A 93 -25.88 -1.53 4.68
N SER A 94 -26.86 -1.32 3.80
CA SER A 94 -26.67 -1.29 2.35
C SER A 94 -27.48 -0.13 1.73
N PRO A 95 -26.84 0.92 1.17
CA PRO A 95 -25.39 1.17 1.18
C PRO A 95 -24.83 1.31 2.60
N THR A 96 -23.50 1.18 2.76
CA THR A 96 -22.85 1.40 4.06
C THR A 96 -23.08 2.85 4.49
N ARG A 97 -23.78 3.04 5.60
CA ARG A 97 -24.00 4.33 6.26
C ARG A 97 -22.86 4.63 7.24
N TYR A 98 -22.71 5.89 7.64
CA TYR A 98 -21.67 6.33 8.59
C TYR A 98 -22.26 6.96 9.82
N ARG A 99 -21.54 6.78 10.92
CA ARG A 99 -21.71 7.55 12.14
C ARG A 99 -20.45 8.38 12.39
N LEU A 100 -20.60 9.70 12.30
CA LEU A 100 -19.55 10.65 12.64
C LEU A 100 -19.78 11.16 14.06
N ILE A 101 -18.76 11.12 14.91
CA ILE A 101 -18.82 11.48 16.33
C ILE A 101 -17.77 12.57 16.57
N VAL A 102 -18.24 13.80 16.78
CA VAL A 102 -17.41 15.01 16.87
C VAL A 102 -17.56 15.64 18.25
N PRO A 103 -16.47 15.97 18.95
CA PRO A 103 -16.57 16.66 20.24
C PRO A 103 -16.91 18.14 20.02
N VAL A 104 -17.86 18.68 20.77
CA VAL A 104 -18.39 20.03 20.61
C VAL A 104 -18.21 20.82 21.90
N ASP A 105 -17.55 21.98 21.82
CA ASP A 105 -17.35 22.90 22.94
C ASP A 105 -18.35 24.07 22.92
N ASP A 106 -18.81 24.47 21.73
CA ASP A 106 -19.80 25.53 21.51
C ASP A 106 -20.81 25.10 20.44
N ARG A 107 -21.97 24.61 20.91
CA ARG A 107 -23.08 24.16 20.05
C ARG A 107 -23.52 25.22 19.05
N ARG A 108 -23.51 26.51 19.42
CA ARG A 108 -24.00 27.57 18.55
C ARG A 108 -23.05 27.77 17.38
N LYS A 109 -21.75 27.87 17.66
CA LYS A 109 -20.72 27.97 16.61
C LYS A 109 -20.70 26.73 15.72
N TRP A 110 -20.77 25.55 16.31
CA TRP A 110 -20.88 24.29 15.56
C TRP A 110 -22.06 24.30 14.59
N GLN A 111 -23.25 24.69 15.04
CA GLN A 111 -24.45 24.68 14.19
C GLN A 111 -24.46 25.79 13.14
N GLN A 112 -24.11 27.01 13.54
CA GLN A 112 -24.25 28.21 12.69
C GLN A 112 -23.07 28.39 11.74
N ASP A 113 -21.86 28.22 12.26
CA ASP A 113 -20.64 28.60 11.55
C ASP A 113 -19.99 27.38 10.88
N ASN A 114 -20.02 26.21 11.52
CA ASN A 114 -19.43 24.99 10.96
C ASN A 114 -20.40 24.23 10.04
N LEU A 115 -21.51 23.71 10.58
CA LEU A 115 -22.46 22.93 9.80
C LEU A 115 -23.14 23.78 8.73
N ASN A 116 -23.76 24.90 9.11
CA ASN A 116 -24.55 25.68 8.17
C ASN A 116 -23.68 26.53 7.22
N PHE A 117 -22.77 27.35 7.75
CA PHE A 117 -21.99 28.26 6.91
C PHE A 117 -20.84 27.56 6.16
N ALA A 118 -19.94 26.86 6.87
CA ALA A 118 -18.79 26.23 6.23
C ALA A 118 -19.18 24.97 5.41
N SER A 119 -20.08 24.14 5.92
CA SER A 119 -20.43 22.86 5.28
C SER A 119 -21.71 22.89 4.44
N GLY A 120 -22.53 23.95 4.50
CA GLY A 120 -23.79 24.04 3.75
C GLY A 120 -24.88 23.05 4.25
N ILE A 121 -24.84 22.70 5.54
CA ILE A 121 -25.72 21.74 6.21
C ILE A 121 -26.55 22.49 7.26
N PRO A 122 -27.73 23.02 6.90
CA PRO A 122 -28.60 23.64 7.88
C PRO A 122 -29.17 22.59 8.84
N SER A 123 -29.34 22.97 10.10
CA SER A 123 -29.88 22.11 11.15
C SER A 123 -31.15 22.70 11.77
N ARG A 124 -32.09 21.83 12.14
CA ARG A 124 -33.33 22.20 12.83
C ARG A 124 -33.67 21.16 13.88
N GLU A 125 -33.87 21.60 15.12
CA GLU A 125 -34.25 20.70 16.22
C GLU A 125 -35.62 20.04 15.93
N LEU A 126 -35.71 18.74 16.18
CA LEU A 126 -36.94 17.98 16.01
C LEU A 126 -37.91 18.28 17.16
N ALA A 127 -39.17 18.54 16.80
CA ALA A 127 -40.21 18.76 17.80
C ALA A 127 -40.32 17.53 18.73
N ASN A 128 -40.31 17.77 20.03
CA ASN A 128 -40.40 16.76 21.09
C ASN A 128 -39.22 15.78 21.20
N GLN A 129 -38.09 16.06 20.55
CA GLN A 129 -36.86 15.29 20.71
C GLN A 129 -35.72 16.23 21.05
N LYS A 130 -35.55 16.49 22.36
CA LYS A 130 -34.52 17.38 22.87
C LYS A 130 -33.15 16.93 22.39
N ASP A 131 -32.33 17.89 21.97
CA ASP A 131 -30.95 17.69 21.54
C ASP A 131 -30.80 16.89 20.23
N THR A 132 -31.91 16.59 19.53
CA THR A 132 -31.92 15.89 18.24
C THR A 132 -32.35 16.84 17.13
N PHE A 133 -31.59 16.85 16.02
CA PHE A 133 -31.74 17.78 14.92
C PHE A 133 -31.88 17.02 13.59
N GLN A 134 -32.74 17.53 12.72
CA GLN A 134 -32.74 17.18 11.30
C GLN A 134 -31.72 18.06 10.58
N LEU A 135 -30.86 17.43 9.78
CA LEU A 135 -29.88 18.08 8.92
C LEU A 135 -30.38 18.13 7.48
N GLY A 136 -29.96 19.14 6.73
CA GLY A 136 -30.13 19.18 5.27
C GLY A 136 -31.53 19.50 4.76
N PHE A 137 -32.48 19.87 5.63
CA PHE A 137 -33.91 20.03 5.30
C PHE A 137 -34.27 21.09 4.23
N VAL A 138 -33.29 21.76 3.60
CA VAL A 138 -33.48 22.71 2.50
C VAL A 138 -33.03 22.09 1.17
N ARG A 139 -33.61 22.57 0.06
CA ARG A 139 -33.20 22.14 -1.28
C ARG A 139 -31.73 22.51 -1.52
N ASN A 140 -30.94 21.53 -2.02
CA ASN A 140 -29.50 21.65 -2.29
C ASN A 140 -28.59 21.70 -1.05
N ALA A 141 -29.02 21.17 0.10
CA ALA A 141 -28.09 20.94 1.19
C ALA A 141 -26.95 20.00 0.77
N ALA A 142 -25.77 20.18 1.35
CA ALA A 142 -24.63 19.32 1.07
C ALA A 142 -24.78 17.89 1.64
N PHE A 143 -25.64 17.73 2.65
CA PHE A 143 -25.91 16.47 3.33
C PHE A 143 -27.29 16.49 3.97
N ASP A 144 -28.02 15.36 3.86
CA ASP A 144 -29.30 15.11 4.52
C ASP A 144 -29.12 14.04 5.60
N GLY A 145 -29.65 14.29 6.81
CA GLY A 145 -29.55 13.31 7.89
C GLY A 145 -30.01 13.82 9.24
N PHE A 146 -29.40 13.29 10.29
CA PHE A 146 -29.76 13.57 11.68
C PHE A 146 -28.51 13.81 12.53
N MET A 147 -28.65 14.66 13.53
CA MET A 147 -27.63 14.91 14.54
C MET A 147 -28.23 14.80 15.93
N ARG A 148 -27.51 14.24 16.90
CA ARG A 148 -27.88 14.33 18.31
C ARG A 148 -26.67 14.62 19.19
N TYR A 149 -26.85 15.44 20.23
CA TYR A 149 -25.82 15.68 21.24
C TYR A 149 -25.88 14.64 22.36
N TYR A 150 -24.71 14.16 22.77
CA TYR A 150 -24.53 13.19 23.84
C TYR A 150 -23.53 13.73 24.87
N PRO A 151 -23.91 13.78 26.16
CA PRO A 151 -22.94 14.07 27.21
C PRO A 151 -21.97 12.89 27.37
N ALA A 152 -20.70 13.19 27.62
CA ALA A 152 -19.66 12.21 27.98
C ALA A 152 -19.26 12.35 29.46
N GLU A 153 -18.52 11.36 29.98
CA GLU A 153 -18.21 11.22 31.41
C GLU A 153 -17.40 12.40 32.00
N ASP A 154 -16.61 13.09 31.18
CA ASP A 154 -15.74 14.19 31.61
C ASP A 154 -16.36 15.59 31.43
N GLY A 155 -17.67 15.67 31.19
CA GLY A 155 -18.35 16.94 30.89
C GLY A 155 -18.16 17.44 29.46
N LEU A 156 -17.42 16.68 28.63
CA LEU A 156 -17.40 16.82 27.19
C LEU A 156 -18.77 16.48 26.59
N GLU A 157 -19.05 17.05 25.43
CA GLU A 157 -20.24 16.74 24.66
C GLU A 157 -19.86 16.32 23.24
N TYR A 158 -20.54 15.30 22.71
CA TYR A 158 -20.33 14.85 21.35
C TYR A 158 -21.59 15.06 20.50
N ALA A 159 -21.42 15.68 19.34
CA ALA A 159 -22.41 15.62 18.27
C ALA A 159 -22.21 14.32 17.49
N VAL A 160 -23.26 13.52 17.37
CA VAL A 160 -23.29 12.33 16.52
C VAL A 160 -24.12 12.63 15.28
N ILE A 161 -23.52 12.52 14.11
CA ILE A 161 -24.16 12.74 12.80
C ILE A 161 -24.31 11.40 12.08
N VAL A 162 -25.51 11.16 11.54
CA VAL A 162 -25.88 9.94 10.80
C VAL A 162 -26.82 10.28 9.64
N GLU A 163 -26.90 9.41 8.64
CA GLU A 163 -27.84 9.55 7.52
C GLU A 163 -29.28 9.23 7.91
N GLN A 164 -29.49 8.21 8.74
CA GLN A 164 -30.82 7.77 9.15
C GLN A 164 -30.96 7.83 10.67
N GLN A 165 -32.12 8.28 11.14
CA GLN A 165 -32.32 8.55 12.56
C GLN A 165 -32.12 7.31 13.45
N GLU A 166 -32.47 6.14 12.94
CA GLU A 166 -32.29 4.84 13.62
C GLU A 166 -30.82 4.47 13.89
N ASP A 167 -29.86 5.12 13.21
CA ASP A 167 -28.43 4.90 13.40
C ASP A 167 -27.85 5.71 14.57
N LEU A 168 -28.62 6.62 15.15
CA LEU A 168 -28.23 7.33 16.36
C LEU A 168 -28.07 6.33 17.51
N PRO A 169 -26.91 6.30 18.20
CA PRO A 169 -26.70 5.37 19.30
C PRO A 169 -27.53 5.76 20.53
N ASP A 170 -27.71 4.84 21.47
CA ASP A 170 -28.32 5.18 22.77
C ASP A 170 -27.35 6.00 23.63
N GLU A 171 -26.05 5.74 23.51
CA GLU A 171 -24.98 6.40 24.25
C GLU A 171 -23.68 6.48 23.44
N VAL A 172 -22.83 7.46 23.77
CA VAL A 172 -21.48 7.61 23.22
C VAL A 172 -20.48 7.35 24.34
N LYS A 173 -19.61 6.35 24.16
CA LYS A 173 -18.58 5.98 25.15
C LYS A 173 -17.23 5.72 24.50
N ASN A 174 -16.19 5.90 25.31
CA ASN A 174 -14.81 5.51 25.02
C ASN A 174 -14.22 6.15 23.75
N VAL A 175 -14.67 7.33 23.34
CA VAL A 175 -14.10 8.03 22.16
C VAL A 175 -12.63 8.36 22.44
N GLY A 176 -11.73 7.94 21.54
CA GLY A 176 -10.28 8.02 21.74
C GLY A 176 -9.63 6.79 22.35
N ALA A 177 -10.39 5.73 22.70
CA ALA A 177 -9.82 4.54 23.34
C ALA A 177 -8.87 3.72 22.45
N LEU A 178 -8.82 3.98 21.14
CA LEU A 178 -7.83 3.40 20.24
C LEU A 178 -6.50 4.15 20.25
N LEU A 179 -6.49 5.39 20.77
CA LEU A 179 -5.35 6.29 20.73
C LEU A 179 -4.54 6.21 22.02
N THR A 180 -3.23 6.09 21.89
CA THR A 180 -2.29 6.45 22.96
C THR A 180 -1.96 7.93 22.92
N ALA A 181 -1.35 8.47 23.98
CA ALA A 181 -1.01 9.90 24.08
C ALA A 181 -0.15 10.42 22.92
N ASP A 182 0.58 9.55 22.24
CA ASP A 182 1.48 9.85 21.13
C ASP A 182 0.90 9.49 19.75
N GLN A 183 -0.36 9.07 19.62
CA GLN A 183 -0.97 8.73 18.32
C GLN A 183 -1.82 9.86 17.73
N ASP A 184 -1.69 10.08 16.41
CA ASP A 184 -2.49 11.08 15.68
C ASP A 184 -3.78 10.46 15.12
N GLY A 185 -3.74 9.16 14.84
CA GLY A 185 -4.89 8.40 14.37
C GLY A 185 -4.72 6.89 14.48
N ALA A 186 -5.85 6.21 14.56
CA ALA A 186 -5.94 4.76 14.64
C ALA A 186 -7.17 4.23 13.90
N LEU A 187 -7.03 3.00 13.42
CA LEU A 187 -8.05 2.21 12.75
C LEU A 187 -8.17 0.88 13.48
N LEU A 188 -9.40 0.49 13.81
CA LEU A 188 -9.72 -0.83 14.30
C LEU A 188 -10.76 -1.48 13.40
N LEU A 189 -10.46 -2.67 12.91
CA LEU A 189 -11.42 -3.60 12.37
C LEU A 189 -11.45 -4.82 13.29
N ARG A 190 -12.64 -5.20 13.76
CA ARG A 190 -12.85 -6.35 14.63
C ARG A 190 -14.03 -7.18 14.14
N ASN A 191 -13.78 -8.46 13.99
CA ASN A 191 -14.79 -9.46 13.69
C ASN A 191 -14.97 -10.39 14.90
N THR A 192 -16.17 -10.37 15.49
CA THR A 192 -16.55 -11.22 16.64
C THR A 192 -17.26 -12.49 16.19
N ALA A 193 -18.05 -12.42 15.11
CA ALA A 193 -18.71 -13.57 14.49
C ALA A 193 -17.72 -14.38 13.65
N GLY A 194 -17.39 -15.59 14.12
CA GLY A 194 -16.66 -16.61 13.37
C GLY A 194 -17.55 -17.47 12.47
N GLY A 195 -16.94 -18.44 11.78
CA GLY A 195 -17.63 -19.46 10.99
C GLY A 195 -17.81 -19.14 9.51
N ASP A 196 -17.95 -20.19 8.69
CA ASP A 196 -17.93 -20.13 7.23
C ASP A 196 -18.98 -19.19 6.66
N GLU A 197 -20.18 -19.16 7.23
CA GLU A 197 -21.29 -18.31 6.79
C GLU A 197 -20.99 -16.81 7.00
N ALA A 198 -20.37 -16.44 8.13
CA ALA A 198 -19.99 -15.07 8.42
C ALA A 198 -18.83 -14.60 7.52
N VAL A 199 -17.88 -15.48 7.23
CA VAL A 199 -16.77 -15.21 6.31
C VAL A 199 -17.29 -15.07 4.88
N ALA A 200 -18.15 -15.99 4.42
CA ALA A 200 -18.73 -15.98 3.09
C ALA A 200 -19.49 -14.67 2.81
N ARG A 201 -20.36 -14.23 3.73
CA ARG A 201 -21.09 -12.95 3.57
C ARG A 201 -20.18 -11.73 3.46
N ARG A 202 -19.07 -11.71 4.21
CA ARG A 202 -18.10 -10.60 4.10
C ARG A 202 -17.43 -10.60 2.74
N TRP A 203 -17.15 -11.78 2.18
CA TRP A 203 -16.65 -11.91 0.82
C TRP A 203 -17.68 -11.52 -0.25
N ASP A 204 -18.97 -11.81 -0.05
CA ASP A 204 -20.04 -11.38 -0.96
C ASP A 204 -20.08 -9.85 -1.06
N ARG A 205 -19.98 -9.15 0.07
CA ARG A 205 -19.90 -7.68 0.10
C ARG A 205 -18.67 -7.15 -0.62
N VAL A 206 -17.51 -7.80 -0.43
CA VAL A 206 -16.27 -7.44 -1.15
C VAL A 206 -16.47 -7.58 -2.66
N ALA A 207 -17.14 -8.64 -3.11
CA ALA A 207 -17.41 -8.84 -4.53
C ALA A 207 -18.35 -7.77 -5.11
N GLU A 208 -19.32 -7.29 -4.32
CA GLU A 208 -20.21 -6.20 -4.73
C GLU A 208 -19.47 -4.86 -4.80
N ALA A 209 -18.60 -4.56 -3.81
CA ALA A 209 -17.70 -3.40 -3.83
C ALA A 209 -16.79 -3.40 -5.06
N GLU A 210 -16.19 -4.56 -5.33
CA GLU A 210 -15.35 -4.77 -6.50
C GLU A 210 -16.14 -4.47 -7.77
N LYS A 211 -17.35 -5.02 -7.92
CA LYS A 211 -18.18 -4.78 -9.09
C LYS A 211 -18.50 -3.31 -9.28
N GLU A 212 -18.87 -2.59 -8.22
CA GLU A 212 -19.16 -1.16 -8.28
C GLU A 212 -17.92 -0.36 -8.69
N LEU A 213 -16.80 -0.54 -7.98
CA LEU A 213 -15.53 0.14 -8.26
C LEU A 213 -15.05 -0.11 -9.69
N LEU A 214 -15.08 -1.37 -10.13
CA LEU A 214 -14.65 -1.75 -11.47
C LEU A 214 -15.59 -1.25 -12.58
N SER A 215 -16.86 -0.98 -12.27
CA SER A 215 -17.82 -0.40 -13.23
C SER A 215 -17.59 1.10 -13.47
N ALA A 216 -17.06 1.80 -12.46
CA ALA A 216 -16.73 3.22 -12.56
C ALA A 216 -15.43 3.48 -13.35
N LEU A 217 -14.56 2.48 -13.49
CA LEU A 217 -13.31 2.61 -14.25
C LEU A 217 -13.59 2.81 -15.74
N GLN A 218 -13.08 3.90 -16.28
CA GLN A 218 -13.07 4.19 -17.72
C GLN A 218 -11.65 4.04 -18.29
N PRO A 219 -11.49 3.63 -19.56
CA PRO A 219 -10.20 3.68 -20.25
C PRO A 219 -9.63 5.10 -20.27
N MET A 220 -8.32 5.23 -20.16
CA MET A 220 -7.63 6.51 -20.36
C MET A 220 -7.46 6.82 -21.85
N PRO A 221 -7.22 8.10 -22.22
CA PRO A 221 -6.77 8.43 -23.56
C PRO A 221 -5.55 7.59 -23.96
N GLU A 222 -5.58 7.01 -25.17
CA GLU A 222 -4.51 6.19 -25.74
C GLU A 222 -4.21 4.85 -25.03
N GLU A 223 -5.03 4.43 -24.05
CA GLU A 223 -4.86 3.13 -23.38
C GLU A 223 -5.39 1.99 -24.27
N SER A 224 -4.58 0.96 -24.50
CA SER A 224 -5.04 -0.21 -25.26
C SER A 224 -6.08 -1.02 -24.48
N PRO A 225 -6.93 -1.83 -25.14
CA PRO A 225 -7.86 -2.74 -24.45
C PRO A 225 -7.17 -3.68 -23.46
N GLU A 226 -6.01 -4.23 -23.81
CA GLU A 226 -5.20 -5.12 -22.96
C GLU A 226 -4.58 -4.37 -21.78
N GLU A 227 -4.15 -3.11 -21.99
CA GLU A 227 -3.64 -2.26 -20.91
C GLU A 227 -4.76 -1.90 -19.92
N PHE A 228 -5.96 -1.59 -20.43
CA PHE A 228 -7.13 -1.33 -19.61
C PHE A 228 -7.55 -2.57 -18.82
N ASP A 229 -7.59 -3.76 -19.44
CA ASP A 229 -7.94 -5.01 -18.77
C ASP A 229 -6.92 -5.41 -17.70
N LEU A 230 -5.63 -5.21 -17.97
CA LEU A 230 -4.56 -5.38 -16.98
C LEU A 230 -4.73 -4.42 -15.80
N ARG A 231 -5.01 -3.14 -16.05
CA ARG A 231 -5.26 -2.15 -15.00
C ARG A 231 -6.50 -2.51 -14.17
N LYS A 232 -7.58 -2.90 -14.83
CA LYS A 232 -8.82 -3.33 -14.17
C LYS A 232 -8.59 -4.54 -13.28
N THR A 233 -7.85 -5.53 -13.76
CA THR A 233 -7.45 -6.71 -12.98
C THR A 233 -6.54 -6.33 -11.81
N GLY A 234 -5.59 -5.40 -12.01
CA GLY A 234 -4.76 -4.86 -10.94
C GLY A 234 -5.57 -4.20 -9.81
N VAL A 235 -6.64 -3.46 -10.15
CA VAL A 235 -7.58 -2.91 -9.16
C VAL A 235 -8.34 -4.03 -8.45
N ALA A 236 -8.86 -5.01 -9.18
CA ALA A 236 -9.57 -6.16 -8.61
C ALA A 236 -8.71 -6.92 -7.57
N VAL A 237 -7.44 -7.18 -7.90
CA VAL A 237 -6.49 -7.83 -6.98
C VAL A 237 -6.31 -7.03 -5.69
N GLN A 238 -6.21 -5.69 -5.78
CA GLN A 238 -6.08 -4.83 -4.61
C GLN A 238 -7.34 -4.81 -3.74
N VAL A 239 -8.53 -4.73 -4.37
CA VAL A 239 -9.82 -4.81 -3.67
C VAL A 239 -9.94 -6.15 -2.94
N ASN A 240 -9.57 -7.25 -3.59
CA ASN A 240 -9.60 -8.57 -2.97
C ASN A 240 -8.61 -8.71 -1.81
N GLU A 241 -7.42 -8.12 -1.89
CA GLU A 241 -6.45 -8.17 -0.80
C GLU A 241 -6.94 -7.39 0.43
N LEU A 242 -7.56 -6.23 0.23
CA LEU A 242 -8.20 -5.49 1.32
C LEU A 242 -9.44 -6.23 1.85
N GLY A 243 -10.20 -6.84 0.94
CA GLY A 243 -11.31 -7.71 1.26
C GLY A 243 -10.92 -8.89 2.13
N ARG A 244 -9.71 -9.43 1.97
CA ARG A 244 -9.16 -10.48 2.84
C ARG A 244 -9.00 -10.00 4.28
N PHE A 245 -8.45 -8.80 4.48
CA PHE A 245 -8.38 -8.21 5.81
C PHE A 245 -9.77 -7.98 6.42
N TYR A 246 -10.75 -7.59 5.62
CA TYR A 246 -12.13 -7.42 6.08
C TYR A 246 -12.83 -8.73 6.43
N ALA A 247 -12.72 -9.73 5.55
CA ALA A 247 -13.47 -10.99 5.62
C ALA A 247 -12.79 -12.07 6.48
N GLU A 248 -11.46 -12.03 6.65
CA GLU A 248 -10.71 -13.12 7.27
C GLU A 248 -9.83 -12.71 8.45
N SER A 249 -9.85 -11.44 8.87
CA SER A 249 -9.23 -11.05 10.13
C SER A 249 -10.18 -11.28 11.30
N GLN A 250 -9.63 -11.60 12.47
CA GLN A 250 -10.30 -11.37 13.75
C GLN A 250 -10.12 -9.92 14.18
N VAL A 251 -8.89 -9.40 14.01
CA VAL A 251 -8.53 -8.02 14.32
C VAL A 251 -7.56 -7.49 13.28
N VAL A 252 -7.80 -6.27 12.82
CA VAL A 252 -6.79 -5.39 12.24
C VAL A 252 -6.76 -4.12 13.08
N PHE A 253 -5.61 -3.79 13.65
CA PHE A 253 -5.36 -2.50 14.27
C PHE A 253 -4.22 -1.82 13.51
N ALA A 254 -4.41 -0.58 13.11
CA ALA A 254 -3.35 0.22 12.50
C ALA A 254 -3.35 1.61 13.13
N SER A 255 -2.19 2.11 13.52
CA SER A 255 -2.05 3.47 14.06
C SER A 255 -0.81 4.15 13.52
N GLY A 256 -0.79 5.48 13.60
CA GLY A 256 0.37 6.25 13.19
C GLY A 256 0.50 7.57 13.92
N ASN A 257 1.71 8.10 13.88
CA ASN A 257 2.00 9.43 14.40
C ASN A 257 3.18 10.12 13.71
N VAL A 258 3.19 11.45 13.79
CA VAL A 258 4.29 12.34 13.46
C VAL A 258 4.87 12.91 14.77
N PRO A 259 5.98 12.36 15.29
CA PRO A 259 6.57 12.88 16.51
C PRO A 259 7.00 14.35 16.41
N ASP A 260 6.84 15.08 17.51
CA ASP A 260 7.33 16.45 17.67
C ASP A 260 8.80 16.60 17.25
N GLY A 261 9.10 17.66 16.48
CA GLY A 261 10.45 17.89 15.93
C GLY A 261 10.79 17.04 14.68
N ALA A 262 9.86 16.19 14.21
CA ALA A 262 9.86 15.38 12.99
C ALA A 262 11.24 15.03 12.41
N ILE A 263 11.79 13.96 12.97
CA ILE A 263 12.79 13.12 12.31
C ILE A 263 12.15 12.15 11.29
N GLY A 264 10.82 11.97 11.34
CA GLY A 264 10.04 11.08 10.48
C GLY A 264 8.61 10.85 10.99
N ALA A 265 7.86 9.93 10.38
CA ALA A 265 6.58 9.42 10.86
C ALA A 265 6.68 7.92 11.17
N VAL A 266 5.91 7.46 12.15
CA VAL A 266 5.89 6.07 12.61
C VAL A 266 4.50 5.49 12.38
N GLY A 267 4.44 4.26 11.87
CA GLY A 267 3.22 3.48 11.75
C GLY A 267 3.36 2.14 12.44
N THR A 268 2.27 1.65 13.03
CA THR A 268 2.20 0.30 13.60
C THR A 268 0.98 -0.44 13.09
N VAL A 269 1.09 -1.76 12.95
CA VAL A 269 -0.02 -2.63 12.56
C VAL A 269 -0.02 -3.88 13.43
N VAL A 270 -1.22 -4.33 13.82
CA VAL A 270 -1.47 -5.63 14.42
C VAL A 270 -2.53 -6.32 13.58
N TYR A 271 -2.23 -7.52 13.12
CA TYR A 271 -3.09 -8.36 12.33
C TYR A 271 -3.24 -9.73 13.00
N GLN A 272 -4.47 -10.10 13.30
CA GLN A 272 -4.81 -11.43 13.80
C GLN A 272 -5.77 -12.08 12.79
N PRO A 273 -5.41 -13.21 12.15
CA PRO A 273 -6.33 -13.93 11.30
C PRO A 273 -7.45 -14.57 12.13
N LEU A 274 -8.65 -14.67 11.54
CA LEU A 274 -9.78 -15.36 12.14
C LEU A 274 -9.54 -16.88 12.05
N PRO A 275 -9.68 -17.65 13.15
CA PRO A 275 -9.47 -19.09 13.12
C PRO A 275 -10.34 -19.80 12.06
N GLY A 276 -9.76 -20.80 11.40
CA GLY A 276 -10.45 -21.60 10.36
C GLY A 276 -10.52 -20.97 8.97
N THR A 277 -9.97 -19.77 8.77
CA THR A 277 -9.92 -19.10 7.45
C THR A 277 -8.67 -19.47 6.65
N GLU A 278 -8.68 -19.18 5.34
CA GLU A 278 -7.48 -19.33 4.49
C GLU A 278 -6.31 -18.50 5.02
N SER A 279 -6.58 -17.30 5.52
CA SER A 279 -5.57 -16.44 6.14
C SER A 279 -4.95 -17.05 7.39
N ALA A 280 -5.74 -17.72 8.26
CA ALA A 280 -5.18 -18.42 9.42
C ALA A 280 -4.25 -19.56 8.98
N ALA A 281 -4.69 -20.38 8.02
CA ALA A 281 -3.87 -21.46 7.48
C ALA A 281 -2.57 -20.95 6.82
N ALA A 282 -2.61 -19.80 6.14
CA ALA A 282 -1.41 -19.17 5.62
C ALA A 282 -0.47 -18.70 6.74
N MET A 283 -1.00 -18.05 7.79
CA MET A 283 -0.18 -17.58 8.91
C MET A 283 0.42 -18.71 9.74
N ASP A 284 -0.20 -19.90 9.77
CA ASP A 284 0.38 -21.09 10.42
C ASP A 284 1.66 -21.58 9.74
N ARG A 285 1.88 -21.24 8.47
CA ARG A 285 3.12 -21.56 7.75
C ARG A 285 4.28 -20.62 8.10
N VAL A 286 4.00 -19.42 8.62
CA VAL A 286 5.04 -18.46 9.00
C VAL A 286 5.82 -19.01 10.20
N GLY A 287 7.15 -19.12 10.05
CA GLY A 287 8.04 -19.67 11.06
C GLY A 287 7.95 -21.19 11.24
N ALA A 288 7.18 -21.91 10.41
CA ALA A 288 7.14 -23.37 10.43
C ALA A 288 8.39 -24.00 9.80
N GLU A 289 8.90 -23.37 8.74
CA GLU A 289 10.14 -23.74 8.07
C GLU A 289 11.03 -22.50 7.91
N PRO A 290 12.36 -22.63 8.01
CA PRO A 290 13.27 -21.55 7.66
C PRO A 290 13.05 -21.08 6.22
N SER A 291 13.14 -19.77 6.00
CA SER A 291 13.31 -19.23 4.65
C SER A 291 14.51 -19.90 3.98
N ARG A 292 14.43 -20.10 2.66
CA ARG A 292 15.53 -20.54 1.81
C ARG A 292 16.76 -19.63 1.91
N PHE A 293 16.52 -18.39 2.33
CA PHE A 293 17.53 -17.34 2.46
C PHE A 293 17.78 -16.97 3.94
N ALA A 294 17.34 -17.80 4.90
CA ALA A 294 17.48 -17.51 6.33
C ALA A 294 18.93 -17.33 6.80
N GLY A 295 19.90 -17.92 6.10
CA GLY A 295 21.33 -17.75 6.38
C GLY A 295 21.94 -16.47 5.80
N VAL A 296 21.23 -15.76 4.90
CA VAL A 296 21.72 -14.51 4.32
C VAL A 296 21.49 -13.36 5.31
N PRO A 297 22.52 -12.60 5.70
CA PRO A 297 22.37 -11.49 6.62
C PRO A 297 21.58 -10.34 5.98
N PHE A 298 20.73 -9.69 6.76
CA PHE A 298 20.04 -8.47 6.34
C PHE A 298 21.00 -7.28 6.43
N ASN A 299 21.23 -6.61 5.31
CA ASN A 299 22.11 -5.44 5.24
C ASN A 299 21.34 -4.15 5.50
N GLU A 300 21.47 -3.61 6.71
CA GLU A 300 20.76 -2.39 7.12
C GLU A 300 21.27 -1.13 6.41
N ASP A 301 22.53 -1.15 5.96
CA ASP A 301 23.23 -0.01 5.36
C ASP A 301 23.09 0.06 3.83
N ALA A 302 22.61 -1.02 3.20
CA ALA A 302 22.35 -1.06 1.75
C ALA A 302 21.44 0.11 1.32
N ASN A 303 21.55 0.62 0.10
CA ASN A 303 20.57 1.60 -0.39
C ASN A 303 19.15 1.04 -0.41
N PHE A 304 19.03 -0.26 -0.66
CA PHE A 304 17.80 -1.01 -0.48
C PHE A 304 18.13 -2.41 -0.02
N SER A 305 17.43 -2.92 0.98
CA SER A 305 17.46 -4.31 1.39
C SER A 305 16.05 -4.77 1.73
N GLY A 306 15.66 -5.92 1.19
CA GLY A 306 14.36 -6.52 1.40
C GLY A 306 14.48 -8.02 1.57
N HIS A 307 13.94 -8.53 2.67
CA HIS A 307 13.77 -9.96 2.92
C HIS A 307 12.27 -10.22 3.09
N MET A 308 11.76 -11.25 2.43
CA MET A 308 10.35 -11.61 2.54
C MET A 308 10.15 -13.13 2.51
N GLN A 309 9.21 -13.59 3.32
CA GLN A 309 8.71 -14.95 3.38
C GLN A 309 7.19 -14.87 3.59
N VAL A 310 6.46 -14.67 2.50
CA VAL A 310 5.02 -14.39 2.49
C VAL A 310 4.25 -15.63 2.04
N PRO A 311 3.58 -16.36 2.94
CA PRO A 311 2.68 -17.43 2.52
C PRO A 311 1.46 -16.85 1.81
N LEU A 312 1.03 -17.53 0.74
CA LEU A 312 -0.10 -17.13 -0.09
C LEU A 312 -1.33 -17.99 0.18
N THR A 313 -2.48 -17.35 0.39
CA THR A 313 -3.77 -18.06 0.42
C THR A 313 -4.16 -18.58 -0.97
N PRO A 314 -5.03 -19.60 -1.08
CA PRO A 314 -5.60 -20.03 -2.37
C PRO A 314 -6.19 -18.87 -3.18
N ARG A 315 -6.92 -17.94 -2.54
CA ARG A 315 -7.44 -16.74 -3.22
C ARG A 315 -6.32 -15.84 -3.75
N GLN A 316 -5.28 -15.58 -2.96
CA GLN A 316 -4.12 -14.80 -3.43
C GLN A 316 -3.43 -15.47 -4.62
N GLN A 317 -3.26 -16.79 -4.58
CA GLN A 317 -2.68 -17.54 -5.69
C GLN A 317 -3.51 -17.40 -6.97
N ALA A 318 -4.84 -17.51 -6.87
CA ALA A 318 -5.74 -17.31 -8.01
C ALA A 318 -5.65 -15.88 -8.57
N ASN A 319 -5.63 -14.88 -7.69
CA ASN A 319 -5.51 -13.46 -8.06
C ASN A 319 -4.19 -13.15 -8.77
N PHE A 320 -3.06 -13.64 -8.24
CA PHE A 320 -1.75 -13.45 -8.87
C PHE A 320 -1.67 -14.15 -10.23
N LYS A 321 -2.19 -15.37 -10.36
CA LYS A 321 -2.23 -16.08 -11.65
C LYS A 321 -3.06 -15.33 -12.68
N ASN A 322 -4.24 -14.81 -12.30
CA ASN A 322 -5.06 -14.01 -13.20
C ASN A 322 -4.30 -12.75 -13.66
N LEU A 323 -3.64 -12.03 -12.74
CA LEU A 323 -2.80 -10.88 -13.09
C LEU A 323 -1.67 -11.25 -14.05
N MET A 324 -0.99 -12.37 -13.79
CA MET A 324 0.08 -12.89 -14.65
C MET A 324 -0.43 -13.28 -16.04
N GLU A 325 -1.63 -13.85 -16.14
CA GLU A 325 -2.28 -14.16 -17.42
C GLU A 325 -2.53 -12.89 -18.24
N LYS A 326 -3.09 -11.84 -17.62
CA LYS A 326 -3.32 -10.55 -18.29
C LYS A 326 -2.02 -9.90 -18.73
N MET A 327 -0.99 -9.93 -17.88
CA MET A 327 0.32 -9.39 -18.21
C MET A 327 0.98 -10.19 -19.35
N ARG A 328 0.83 -11.52 -19.37
CA ARG A 328 1.30 -12.40 -20.45
C ARG A 328 0.62 -12.05 -21.77
N ALA A 329 -0.70 -11.91 -21.77
CA ALA A 329 -1.46 -11.53 -22.96
C ALA A 329 -1.00 -10.17 -23.53
N LEU A 330 -0.86 -9.15 -22.68
CA LEU A 330 -0.37 -7.83 -23.08
C LEU A 330 1.04 -7.89 -23.69
N LEU A 331 1.97 -8.60 -23.04
CA LEU A 331 3.34 -8.70 -23.55
C LEU A 331 3.42 -9.49 -24.87
N ILE A 332 2.61 -10.54 -25.02
CA ILE A 332 2.49 -11.28 -26.29
C ILE A 332 1.93 -10.38 -27.40
N ALA A 333 0.89 -9.61 -27.14
CA ALA A 333 0.33 -8.65 -28.10
C ALA A 333 1.40 -7.65 -28.57
N LYS A 334 2.13 -7.04 -27.62
CA LYS A 334 3.24 -6.12 -27.94
C LYS A 334 4.35 -6.76 -28.77
N VAL A 335 4.68 -8.03 -28.52
CA VAL A 335 5.66 -8.76 -29.34
C VAL A 335 5.15 -9.03 -30.74
N ASN A 336 3.87 -9.36 -30.90
CA ASN A 336 3.26 -9.63 -32.20
C ASN A 336 3.12 -8.37 -33.06
N GLU A 337 2.88 -7.22 -32.44
CA GLU A 337 2.79 -5.92 -33.14
C GLU A 337 4.17 -5.34 -33.47
N ALA A 338 5.21 -5.71 -32.73
CA ALA A 338 6.55 -5.21 -32.97
C ALA A 338 7.09 -5.67 -34.33
N ASN A 339 7.81 -4.77 -35.00
CA ASN A 339 8.52 -5.08 -36.25
C ASN A 339 9.84 -5.81 -35.92
N LEU A 340 9.74 -7.11 -35.63
CA LEU A 340 10.86 -7.98 -35.29
C LEU A 340 11.05 -9.07 -36.37
N PRO A 341 12.30 -9.50 -36.63
CA PRO A 341 12.56 -10.71 -37.39
C PRO A 341 11.87 -11.93 -36.77
N ASP A 342 11.40 -12.87 -37.59
CA ASP A 342 10.61 -14.03 -37.14
C ASP A 342 11.32 -14.88 -36.08
N ALA A 343 12.63 -15.08 -36.23
CA ALA A 343 13.44 -15.82 -35.26
C ALA A 343 13.47 -15.12 -33.89
N GLN A 344 13.67 -13.79 -33.87
CA GLN A 344 13.67 -13.00 -32.63
C GLN A 344 12.28 -12.98 -31.99
N ARG A 345 11.21 -12.83 -32.80
CA ARG A 345 9.82 -12.88 -32.33
C ARG A 345 9.52 -14.21 -31.66
N THR A 346 9.90 -15.33 -32.30
CA THR A 346 9.71 -16.68 -31.78
C THR A 346 10.43 -16.87 -30.45
N ALA A 347 11.73 -16.53 -30.39
CA ALA A 347 12.53 -16.63 -29.16
C ALA A 347 11.98 -15.74 -28.04
N ARG A 348 11.48 -14.53 -28.36
CA ARG A 348 10.89 -13.62 -27.37
C ARG A 348 9.57 -14.13 -26.80
N LEU A 349 8.70 -14.69 -27.64
CA LEU A 349 7.47 -15.34 -27.20
C LEU A 349 7.78 -16.55 -26.32
N GLU A 350 8.74 -17.38 -26.72
CA GLU A 350 9.16 -18.54 -25.93
C GLU A 350 9.73 -18.12 -24.56
N ALA A 351 10.62 -17.13 -24.54
CA ALA A 351 11.20 -16.60 -23.31
C ALA A 351 10.12 -16.10 -22.35
N PHE A 352 9.19 -15.26 -22.84
CA PHE A 352 8.08 -14.78 -22.01
C PHE A 352 7.22 -15.93 -21.50
N ASN A 353 6.79 -16.84 -22.37
CA ASN A 353 5.97 -17.97 -21.97
C ASN A 353 6.61 -18.77 -20.83
N ARG A 354 7.89 -19.14 -20.97
CA ARG A 354 8.62 -19.88 -19.94
C ARG A 354 8.78 -19.10 -18.65
N MET A 355 9.10 -17.80 -18.71
CA MET A 355 9.22 -16.96 -17.52
C MET A 355 7.88 -16.83 -16.77
N PHE A 356 6.76 -16.73 -17.48
CA PHE A 356 5.43 -16.74 -16.86
C PHE A 356 5.09 -18.10 -16.23
N ASP A 357 5.44 -19.20 -16.88
CA ASP A 357 5.22 -20.54 -16.34
C ASP A 357 6.04 -20.78 -15.06
N LEU A 358 7.29 -20.30 -15.01
CA LEU A 358 8.14 -20.32 -13.82
C LEU A 358 7.55 -19.46 -12.69
N ALA A 359 7.11 -18.25 -12.99
CA ALA A 359 6.48 -17.37 -12.00
C ALA A 359 5.17 -17.96 -11.45
N ASN A 360 4.36 -18.61 -12.30
CA ASN A 360 3.19 -19.37 -11.84
C ASN A 360 3.60 -20.53 -10.92
N GLY A 361 4.71 -21.21 -11.22
CA GLY A 361 5.28 -22.24 -10.35
C GLY A 361 5.69 -21.71 -8.97
N VAL A 362 6.16 -20.46 -8.86
CA VAL A 362 6.39 -19.81 -7.56
C VAL A 362 5.06 -19.60 -6.83
N VAL A 363 4.05 -19.08 -7.52
CA VAL A 363 2.70 -18.89 -6.93
C VAL A 363 2.09 -20.22 -6.47
N ASP A 364 2.25 -21.29 -7.26
CA ASP A 364 1.78 -22.66 -6.95
C ASP A 364 2.42 -23.25 -5.69
N SER A 365 3.62 -22.81 -5.32
CA SER A 365 4.26 -23.23 -4.06
C SER A 365 3.54 -22.70 -2.81
N GLY A 366 2.67 -21.70 -3.01
CA GLY A 366 1.93 -21.02 -1.95
C GLY A 366 2.81 -20.21 -1.01
N ILE A 367 4.06 -19.90 -1.38
CA ILE A 367 4.94 -19.03 -0.61
C ILE A 367 5.81 -18.19 -1.55
N VAL A 368 5.88 -16.89 -1.29
CA VAL A 368 6.84 -15.99 -1.91
C VAL A 368 7.97 -15.78 -0.91
N ASP A 369 9.10 -16.42 -1.19
CA ASP A 369 10.32 -16.33 -0.39
C ASP A 369 11.40 -15.68 -1.25
N GLY A 370 12.03 -14.62 -0.76
CA GLY A 370 12.97 -13.87 -1.56
C GLY A 370 13.75 -12.81 -0.80
N ILE A 371 14.90 -12.46 -1.37
CA ILE A 371 15.75 -11.39 -0.90
C ILE A 371 16.15 -10.48 -2.06
N VAL A 372 16.44 -9.23 -1.75
CA VAL A 372 16.96 -8.26 -2.71
C VAL A 372 17.78 -7.22 -1.96
N GLU A 373 18.92 -6.88 -2.51
CA GLU A 373 19.84 -5.89 -2.00
C GLU A 373 20.33 -5.01 -3.15
N ALA A 374 20.44 -3.71 -2.88
CA ALA A 374 21.13 -2.75 -3.73
C ALA A 374 22.09 -1.91 -2.89
N VAL A 375 23.37 -1.87 -3.26
CA VAL A 375 24.43 -1.13 -2.57
C VAL A 375 25.16 -0.22 -3.55
N SER A 376 25.51 0.99 -3.12
CA SER A 376 26.30 1.95 -3.89
C SER A 376 27.77 1.62 -3.77
N VAL A 377 28.44 1.44 -4.90
CA VAL A 377 29.87 1.17 -5.01
C VAL A 377 30.43 2.13 -6.06
N ASP A 378 31.29 3.06 -5.63
CA ASP A 378 31.94 4.07 -6.51
C ASP A 378 30.97 4.86 -7.41
N GLY A 379 29.79 5.22 -6.89
CA GLY A 379 28.76 5.95 -7.63
C GLY A 379 27.92 5.11 -8.59
N LYS A 380 28.16 3.79 -8.65
CA LYS A 380 27.33 2.79 -9.34
C LYS A 380 26.61 1.91 -8.33
N ARG A 381 25.73 1.03 -8.79
CA ARG A 381 24.95 0.13 -7.94
C ARG A 381 25.28 -1.32 -8.20
N ARG A 382 25.59 -2.04 -7.12
CA ARG A 382 25.60 -3.48 -7.07
C ARG A 382 24.22 -3.96 -6.63
N PHE A 383 23.59 -4.79 -7.43
CA PHE A 383 22.33 -5.48 -7.11
C PHE A 383 22.61 -6.96 -6.89
N VAL A 384 22.00 -7.53 -5.86
CA VAL A 384 21.95 -8.98 -5.64
C VAL A 384 20.55 -9.34 -5.18
N GLY A 385 19.99 -10.43 -5.69
CA GLY A 385 18.69 -10.89 -5.23
C GLY A 385 18.46 -12.35 -5.54
N ALA A 386 17.47 -12.90 -4.85
CA ALA A 386 17.09 -14.30 -5.00
C ALA A 386 15.60 -14.50 -4.77
N VAL A 387 15.05 -15.53 -5.40
CA VAL A 387 13.68 -15.96 -5.18
C VAL A 387 13.62 -17.48 -5.10
N GLY A 388 12.78 -18.01 -4.21
CA GLY A 388 12.46 -19.43 -4.18
C GLY A 388 11.79 -19.83 -5.50
N LEU A 389 12.33 -20.85 -6.15
CA LEU A 389 11.87 -21.31 -7.46
C LEU A 389 11.82 -22.85 -7.47
N PRO A 390 10.67 -23.49 -7.14
CA PRO A 390 10.58 -24.94 -6.94
C PRO A 390 11.08 -25.83 -8.09
N LYS A 391 11.17 -25.28 -9.30
CA LYS A 391 11.65 -25.97 -10.50
C LYS A 391 12.81 -25.21 -11.14
N GLY A 392 13.87 -24.93 -10.38
CA GLY A 392 14.99 -24.11 -10.85
C GLY A 392 15.63 -24.61 -12.15
N ALA A 393 15.65 -25.93 -12.38
CA ALA A 393 16.13 -26.52 -13.63
C ALA A 393 15.39 -26.04 -14.91
N GLU A 394 14.11 -25.66 -14.79
CA GLU A 394 13.33 -25.12 -15.93
C GLU A 394 13.73 -23.68 -16.30
N LEU A 395 14.53 -23.00 -15.48
CA LEU A 395 15.00 -21.64 -15.74
C LEU A 395 16.01 -21.56 -16.88
N LYS A 396 16.94 -22.52 -17.01
CA LYS A 396 17.97 -22.48 -18.04
C LYS A 396 17.38 -22.40 -19.46
N PRO A 397 16.41 -23.26 -19.86
CA PRO A 397 15.73 -23.10 -21.15
C PRO A 397 15.05 -21.74 -21.35
N ALA A 398 14.51 -21.13 -20.28
CA ALA A 398 13.91 -19.79 -20.36
C ALA A 398 14.97 -18.71 -20.65
N LEU A 399 16.14 -18.83 -20.01
CA LEU A 399 17.28 -17.95 -20.21
C LEU A 399 17.91 -18.12 -21.61
N GLU A 400 17.98 -19.35 -22.13
CA GLU A 400 18.44 -19.61 -23.50
C GLU A 400 17.55 -18.91 -24.54
N ALA A 401 16.22 -19.01 -24.37
CA ALA A 401 15.27 -18.28 -25.21
C ALA A 401 15.41 -16.75 -25.04
N PHE A 402 15.68 -16.27 -23.83
CA PHE A 402 15.89 -14.84 -23.55
C PHE A 402 17.12 -14.26 -24.28
N VAL A 403 18.20 -15.04 -24.41
CA VAL A 403 19.38 -14.67 -25.19
C VAL A 403 19.01 -14.54 -26.68
N GLY A 404 18.27 -15.52 -27.23
CA GLY A 404 17.82 -15.48 -28.62
C GLY A 404 16.76 -14.41 -28.93
N ALA A 405 16.11 -13.84 -27.90
CA ALA A 405 15.05 -12.85 -28.06
C ALA A 405 15.52 -11.49 -28.60
N ARG A 406 16.84 -11.24 -28.61
CA ARG A 406 17.41 -9.98 -29.12
C ARG A 406 18.86 -10.15 -29.56
N GLU A 407 19.22 -9.50 -30.65
CA GLU A 407 20.61 -9.43 -31.12
C GLU A 407 21.52 -8.69 -30.11
N GLY A 408 22.78 -9.11 -30.02
CA GLY A 408 23.79 -8.51 -29.14
C GLY A 408 23.83 -9.11 -27.72
N ARG A 409 22.85 -9.91 -27.33
CA ARG A 409 22.90 -10.64 -26.06
C ARG A 409 23.81 -11.86 -26.16
N GLN A 410 24.61 -12.09 -25.12
CA GLN A 410 25.49 -13.24 -25.02
C GLN A 410 25.34 -13.91 -23.66
N ALA A 411 25.62 -15.21 -23.61
CA ALA A 411 25.65 -15.96 -22.36
C ALA A 411 26.82 -16.93 -22.34
N GLU A 412 27.54 -16.97 -21.23
CA GLU A 412 28.51 -18.01 -20.88
C GLU A 412 27.84 -18.92 -19.85
N TRP A 413 27.66 -20.19 -20.21
CA TRP A 413 26.94 -21.15 -19.39
C TRP A 413 27.87 -21.97 -18.52
N GLY A 414 27.56 -22.15 -17.23
CA GLY A 414 28.30 -23.04 -16.34
C GLY A 414 29.71 -22.52 -16.03
N VAL A 415 29.82 -21.22 -15.76
CA VAL A 415 31.09 -20.53 -15.48
C VAL A 415 31.69 -21.03 -14.16
N ALA A 416 30.85 -21.38 -13.19
CA ALA A 416 31.26 -21.95 -11.91
C ALA A 416 30.12 -22.76 -11.27
N GLU A 417 30.46 -23.53 -10.24
CA GLU A 417 29.49 -24.08 -9.28
C GLU A 417 29.82 -23.55 -7.88
N VAL A 418 28.82 -23.00 -7.20
CA VAL A 418 28.96 -22.47 -5.85
C VAL A 418 27.77 -22.93 -5.02
N ALA A 419 28.06 -23.60 -3.90
CA ALA A 419 27.04 -24.09 -2.97
C ALA A 419 25.90 -24.90 -3.62
N GLY A 420 26.20 -25.67 -4.67
CA GLY A 420 25.22 -26.48 -5.41
C GLY A 420 24.38 -25.72 -6.45
N ALA A 421 24.63 -24.42 -6.66
CA ALA A 421 24.06 -23.65 -7.75
C ALA A 421 25.04 -23.53 -8.93
N THR A 422 24.54 -23.64 -10.15
CA THR A 422 25.33 -23.40 -11.36
C THR A 422 25.30 -21.91 -11.71
N LEU A 423 26.48 -21.30 -11.81
CA LEU A 423 26.65 -19.89 -12.13
C LEU A 423 26.78 -19.68 -13.65
N HIS A 424 26.08 -18.69 -14.16
CA HIS A 424 26.06 -18.28 -15.56
C HIS A 424 26.35 -16.78 -15.65
N LYS A 425 26.93 -16.35 -16.77
CA LYS A 425 27.20 -14.94 -17.07
C LYS A 425 26.40 -14.54 -18.30
N PHE A 426 25.69 -13.42 -18.21
CA PHE A 426 24.95 -12.82 -19.31
C PHE A 426 25.53 -11.45 -19.62
N VAL A 427 25.65 -11.13 -20.90
CA VAL A 427 26.02 -9.81 -21.38
C VAL A 427 24.80 -9.24 -22.10
N LEU A 428 24.27 -8.13 -21.58
CA LEU A 428 23.13 -7.44 -22.18
C LEU A 428 23.52 -6.68 -23.45
N ASP A 429 22.55 -6.53 -24.35
CA ASP A 429 22.68 -5.75 -25.58
C ASP A 429 22.83 -4.24 -25.31
N GLU A 430 23.43 -3.52 -26.26
CA GLU A 430 23.70 -2.07 -26.16
C GLU A 430 22.45 -1.22 -25.98
N THR A 431 21.24 -1.72 -26.29
CA THR A 431 20.04 -0.90 -26.13
C THR A 431 19.64 -0.73 -24.66
N PHE A 432 20.19 -1.55 -23.77
CA PHE A 432 20.10 -1.31 -22.33
C PHE A 432 21.37 -0.65 -21.79
N ALA A 433 22.40 -0.43 -22.61
CA ALA A 433 23.71 0.05 -22.14
C ALA A 433 23.61 1.41 -21.48
N ASP A 434 22.87 2.39 -22.00
CA ASP A 434 22.80 3.70 -21.34
C ASP A 434 22.19 3.61 -19.93
N TYR A 435 21.13 2.81 -19.74
CA TYR A 435 20.51 2.61 -18.43
C TYR A 435 21.39 1.79 -17.49
N VAL A 436 21.91 0.67 -17.99
CA VAL A 436 22.68 -0.30 -17.24
C VAL A 436 24.07 0.24 -16.91
N ASP A 437 24.73 0.91 -17.84
CA ASP A 437 26.02 1.56 -17.61
C ASP A 437 25.90 2.72 -16.62
N ASP A 438 24.88 3.57 -16.75
CA ASP A 438 24.72 4.68 -15.81
C ASP A 438 24.44 4.22 -14.36
N VAL A 439 23.55 3.23 -14.19
CA VAL A 439 23.11 2.80 -12.86
C VAL A 439 24.02 1.71 -12.27
N ILE A 440 24.40 0.73 -13.08
CA ILE A 440 25.08 -0.50 -12.65
C ILE A 440 26.57 -0.46 -13.07
N GLY A 441 26.94 0.27 -14.11
CA GLY A 441 28.34 0.42 -14.56
C GLY A 441 28.89 -0.78 -15.32
N THR A 442 28.04 -1.75 -15.66
CA THR A 442 28.42 -2.96 -16.41
C THR A 442 27.20 -3.58 -17.04
N ASN A 443 27.31 -4.05 -18.28
CA ASN A 443 26.28 -4.83 -18.97
C ASN A 443 26.30 -6.32 -18.60
N GLU A 444 27.15 -6.72 -17.66
CA GLU A 444 27.26 -8.09 -17.17
C GLU A 444 26.26 -8.37 -16.04
N ILE A 445 25.52 -9.46 -16.18
CA ILE A 445 24.61 -10.00 -15.16
C ILE A 445 25.03 -11.43 -14.85
N TRP A 446 25.18 -11.71 -13.56
CA TRP A 446 25.42 -13.04 -13.04
C TRP A 446 24.09 -13.66 -12.65
N VAL A 447 23.88 -14.92 -13.03
CA VAL A 447 22.70 -15.69 -12.69
C VAL A 447 23.13 -17.03 -12.13
N ALA A 448 22.67 -17.36 -10.92
CA ALA A 448 22.86 -18.70 -10.36
C ALA A 448 21.54 -19.47 -10.36
N VAL A 449 21.60 -20.71 -10.86
CA VAL A 449 20.47 -21.63 -10.90
C VAL A 449 20.72 -22.74 -9.90
N ALA A 450 19.93 -22.76 -8.82
CA ALA A 450 19.88 -23.85 -7.87
C ALA A 450 18.67 -24.77 -8.18
N PRO A 451 18.57 -25.98 -7.60
CA PRO A 451 17.42 -26.86 -7.82
C PRO A 451 16.06 -26.20 -7.48
N ASP A 452 16.05 -25.34 -6.47
CA ASP A 452 14.84 -24.77 -5.86
C ASP A 452 14.92 -23.26 -5.62
N ALA A 453 15.89 -22.57 -6.24
CA ALA A 453 16.06 -21.12 -6.16
C ALA A 453 16.71 -20.54 -7.42
N PHE A 454 16.40 -19.27 -7.67
CA PHE A 454 17.03 -18.45 -8.70
C PHE A 454 17.70 -17.25 -8.03
N TRP A 455 18.93 -16.97 -8.43
CA TRP A 455 19.70 -15.83 -7.97
C TRP A 455 20.17 -14.99 -9.15
N TYR A 456 20.26 -13.68 -8.93
CA TYR A 456 20.80 -12.73 -9.88
C TYR A 456 21.68 -11.70 -9.19
N ALA A 457 22.69 -11.22 -9.90
CA ALA A 457 23.52 -10.13 -9.45
C ALA A 457 24.07 -9.30 -10.62
N ALA A 458 24.24 -8.00 -10.44
CA ALA A 458 24.80 -7.11 -11.44
C ALA A 458 25.51 -5.92 -10.76
N GLY A 459 26.58 -5.40 -11.38
CA GLY A 459 27.33 -4.24 -10.86
C GLY A 459 28.73 -4.56 -10.35
N PRO A 460 29.43 -3.55 -9.78
CA PRO A 460 30.80 -3.71 -9.31
C PRO A 460 30.90 -4.75 -8.21
N GLY A 461 31.76 -5.76 -8.35
CA GLY A 461 31.92 -6.84 -7.36
C GLY A 461 30.67 -7.71 -7.15
N ALA A 462 29.76 -7.76 -8.14
CA ALA A 462 28.50 -8.48 -8.03
C ALA A 462 28.68 -10.00 -7.99
N ARG A 463 29.70 -10.53 -8.65
CA ARG A 463 29.98 -11.97 -8.66
C ARG A 463 30.39 -12.44 -7.27
N GLU A 464 31.37 -11.79 -6.66
CA GLU A 464 31.88 -12.15 -5.34
C GLU A 464 30.79 -12.06 -4.27
N GLU A 465 29.93 -11.03 -4.36
CA GLU A 465 28.78 -10.89 -3.47
C GLU A 465 27.75 -12.01 -3.67
N LEU A 466 27.43 -12.36 -4.92
CA LEU A 466 26.53 -13.47 -5.23
C LEU A 466 27.07 -14.80 -4.69
N GLU A 467 28.36 -15.08 -4.90
CA GLU A 467 29.01 -16.29 -4.38
C GLU A 467 28.99 -16.31 -2.84
N SER A 468 29.20 -15.15 -2.18
CA SER A 468 29.09 -15.00 -0.73
C SER A 468 27.68 -15.33 -0.22
N GLN A 469 26.64 -14.74 -0.82
CA GLN A 469 25.26 -14.95 -0.40
C GLN A 469 24.75 -16.38 -0.69
N LEU A 470 25.21 -17.01 -1.77
CA LEU A 470 24.95 -18.42 -2.05
C LEU A 470 25.50 -19.32 -0.93
N ASN A 471 26.74 -19.09 -0.50
CA ASN A 471 27.34 -19.84 0.61
C ASN A 471 26.60 -19.58 1.93
N ALA A 472 26.19 -18.33 2.19
CA ALA A 472 25.41 -17.98 3.37
C ALA A 472 24.04 -18.68 3.39
N ALA A 473 23.33 -18.70 2.26
CA ALA A 473 22.07 -19.42 2.14
C ALA A 473 22.23 -20.93 2.33
N ALA A 474 23.28 -21.53 1.78
CA ALA A 474 23.56 -22.96 1.92
C ALA A 474 24.00 -23.37 3.33
N ALA A 475 24.58 -22.46 4.11
CA ALA A 475 24.82 -22.67 5.54
C ALA A 475 23.51 -22.77 6.35
N GLY A 476 22.41 -22.25 5.79
CA GLY A 476 21.08 -22.26 6.40
C GLY A 476 20.93 -21.23 7.51
N GLY A 477 19.73 -21.18 8.08
CA GLY A 477 19.38 -20.32 9.20
C GLY A 477 18.21 -20.89 9.98
N GLU A 478 17.87 -20.27 11.10
CA GLU A 478 16.75 -20.70 11.93
C GLU A 478 15.40 -20.26 11.34
N ALA A 479 14.36 -21.01 11.67
CA ALA A 479 12.99 -20.59 11.36
C ALA A 479 12.68 -19.29 12.10
N SER A 480 12.08 -18.35 11.40
CA SER A 480 11.78 -17.02 11.93
C SER A 480 10.32 -16.66 11.67
N GLY A 481 9.71 -15.95 12.62
CA GLY A 481 8.42 -15.31 12.42
C GLY A 481 8.47 -14.12 11.43
N GLN A 482 9.64 -13.76 10.90
CA GLN A 482 9.79 -12.63 9.98
C GLN A 482 9.05 -12.88 8.66
N ILE A 483 8.05 -12.06 8.35
CA ILE A 483 7.29 -12.13 7.10
C ILE A 483 7.88 -11.16 6.08
N ILE A 484 8.14 -9.91 6.48
CA ILE A 484 8.74 -8.87 5.62
C ILE A 484 9.71 -8.04 6.45
N ARG A 485 10.94 -7.83 5.99
CA ARG A 485 11.88 -6.84 6.51
C ARG A 485 12.40 -5.99 5.36
N LEU A 486 12.26 -4.68 5.47
CA LEU A 486 12.62 -3.72 4.43
C LEU A 486 13.41 -2.57 5.05
N SER A 487 14.45 -2.14 4.35
CA SER A 487 15.26 -0.96 4.67
C SER A 487 15.62 -0.27 3.36
N SER A 488 15.35 1.02 3.24
CA SER A 488 15.61 1.78 2.02
C SER A 488 16.10 3.18 2.35
N ASP A 489 17.16 3.61 1.66
CA ASP A 489 17.59 4.99 1.59
C ASP A 489 16.85 5.67 0.42
N PRO A 490 15.90 6.57 0.70
CA PRO A 490 15.11 7.22 -0.36
C PRO A 490 15.95 8.09 -1.30
N SER A 491 17.10 8.60 -0.84
CA SER A 491 17.97 9.41 -1.69
C SER A 491 18.52 8.60 -2.86
N SER A 492 18.72 7.29 -2.66
CA SER A 492 19.11 6.38 -3.74
C SER A 492 18.04 6.21 -4.82
N ALA A 493 16.78 6.60 -4.59
CA ALA A 493 15.75 6.53 -5.63
C ALA A 493 15.78 7.74 -6.58
N VAL A 494 16.43 8.84 -6.21
CA VAL A 494 16.39 10.14 -6.92
C VAL A 494 16.82 10.01 -8.38
N ASP A 495 17.94 9.31 -8.63
CA ASP A 495 18.45 9.12 -9.99
C ASP A 495 17.53 8.23 -10.83
N LEU A 496 16.74 7.35 -10.21
CA LEU A 496 15.80 6.47 -10.89
C LEU A 496 14.50 7.19 -11.26
N ILE A 497 14.05 8.17 -10.45
CA ILE A 497 12.78 8.88 -10.65
C ILE A 497 12.71 9.60 -12.00
N GLY A 498 13.83 10.18 -12.46
CA GLY A 498 13.91 10.85 -13.76
C GLY A 498 13.95 9.91 -14.97
N ARG A 499 14.07 8.59 -14.75
CA ARG A 499 14.38 7.60 -15.79
C ARG A 499 13.26 6.60 -16.06
N VAL A 500 12.23 6.55 -15.22
CA VAL A 500 11.04 5.74 -15.48
C VAL A 500 10.31 6.32 -16.68
N GLU A 501 9.91 5.50 -17.65
CA GLU A 501 9.12 5.99 -18.80
C GLU A 501 7.80 6.60 -18.33
N THR A 502 7.48 7.75 -18.93
CA THR A 502 6.26 8.48 -18.61
C THR A 502 5.08 7.80 -19.29
N PRO A 503 4.01 7.43 -18.55
CA PRO A 503 2.78 7.04 -19.21
C PRO A 503 2.24 8.20 -20.05
N LYS A 504 1.94 7.95 -21.33
CA LYS A 504 1.38 8.98 -22.21
C LYS A 504 0.10 9.58 -21.60
N GLY A 505 -0.06 10.90 -21.73
CA GLY A 505 -1.29 11.62 -21.33
C GLY A 505 -1.36 12.16 -19.91
N ASP A 506 -0.31 12.03 -19.07
CA ASP A 506 -0.26 12.69 -17.76
C ASP A 506 0.55 13.99 -17.83
N ALA A 507 -0.13 15.14 -17.91
CA ALA A 507 0.50 16.46 -18.03
C ALA A 507 1.30 16.85 -16.78
N ASN A 508 1.11 16.17 -15.64
CA ASN A 508 1.56 16.63 -14.33
C ASN A 508 2.71 15.81 -13.75
N ILE A 509 3.08 14.72 -14.40
CA ILE A 509 4.06 13.77 -13.89
C ILE A 509 5.49 14.32 -13.81
N GLU A 510 5.89 15.20 -14.74
CA GLU A 510 7.22 15.84 -14.69
C GLU A 510 7.34 16.75 -13.47
N GLU A 511 6.26 17.43 -13.11
CA GLU A 511 6.20 18.27 -11.92
C GLU A 511 6.31 17.42 -10.65
N TYR A 512 5.57 16.32 -10.57
CA TYR A 512 5.70 15.38 -9.45
C TYR A 512 7.09 14.74 -9.36
N ARG A 513 7.77 14.51 -10.49
CA ARG A 513 9.17 14.04 -10.51
C ARG A 513 10.13 15.08 -10.00
N ARG A 514 9.95 16.35 -10.37
CA ARG A 514 10.74 17.48 -9.85
C ARG A 514 10.59 17.55 -8.34
N ILE A 515 9.35 17.60 -7.84
CA ILE A 515 9.03 17.60 -6.41
C ILE A 515 9.67 16.41 -5.69
N ALA A 516 9.56 15.21 -6.24
CA ALA A 516 10.14 14.01 -5.64
C ALA A 516 11.67 14.04 -5.61
N ARG A 517 12.34 14.45 -6.69
CA ARG A 517 13.81 14.56 -6.73
C ARG A 517 14.31 15.54 -5.68
N GLU A 518 13.72 16.73 -5.61
CA GLU A 518 14.14 17.76 -4.67
C GLU A 518 13.90 17.36 -3.21
N ALA A 519 12.77 16.71 -2.91
CA ALA A 519 12.46 16.27 -1.55
C ALA A 519 13.37 15.13 -1.07
N LEU A 520 13.80 14.24 -1.97
CA LEU A 520 14.55 13.03 -1.61
C LEU A 520 16.08 13.19 -1.72
N ALA A 521 16.58 14.20 -2.45
CA ALA A 521 18.01 14.40 -2.74
C ALA A 521 18.94 14.39 -1.50
N ASN A 522 18.45 14.86 -0.35
CA ASN A 522 19.23 14.93 0.89
C ASN A 522 18.51 14.22 2.04
N CYS A 523 18.00 13.01 1.80
CA CYS A 523 17.31 12.26 2.84
C CYS A 523 18.31 11.79 3.94
N GLY A 524 18.32 12.48 5.09
CA GLY A 524 19.13 12.10 6.25
C GLY A 524 18.57 10.93 7.08
N GLY A 525 17.79 10.03 6.47
CA GLY A 525 17.12 8.94 7.19
C GLY A 525 16.63 7.85 6.24
N ARG A 526 16.18 6.73 6.83
CA ARG A 526 15.81 5.52 6.08
C ARG A 526 14.35 5.18 6.26
N ILE A 527 13.74 4.63 5.21
CA ILE A 527 12.47 3.92 5.32
C ILE A 527 12.79 2.54 5.88
N THR A 528 12.13 2.17 6.97
CA THR A 528 12.21 0.79 7.48
C THR A 528 10.81 0.24 7.65
N ALA A 529 10.59 -1.01 7.28
CA ALA A 529 9.34 -1.70 7.56
C ALA A 529 9.60 -3.14 7.98
N THR A 530 8.96 -3.57 9.05
CA THR A 530 9.00 -4.94 9.54
C THR A 530 7.60 -5.48 9.72
N LEU A 531 7.38 -6.73 9.36
CA LEU A 531 6.18 -7.50 9.66
C LEU A 531 6.63 -8.88 10.18
N ARG A 532 6.17 -9.25 11.37
CA ARG A 532 6.59 -10.48 12.06
C ARG A 532 5.39 -11.14 12.74
N LYS A 533 5.30 -12.47 12.67
CA LYS A 533 4.45 -13.28 13.54
C LYS A 533 5.12 -13.45 14.90
N ASP A 534 4.40 -13.10 15.96
CA ASP A 534 4.83 -13.29 17.33
C ASP A 534 4.29 -14.62 17.90
N ASP A 535 4.75 -14.96 19.11
CA ASP A 535 4.48 -16.24 19.77
C ASP A 535 2.99 -16.42 20.12
N ASP A 536 2.24 -15.32 20.25
CA ASP A 536 0.78 -15.33 20.44
C ASP A 536 0.00 -15.55 19.14
N GLY A 537 0.69 -15.73 18.02
CA GLY A 537 0.12 -15.93 16.69
C GLY A 537 -0.32 -14.65 15.99
N ALA A 538 -0.23 -13.49 16.65
CA ALA A 538 -0.51 -12.21 16.03
C ALA A 538 0.65 -11.79 15.14
N VAL A 539 0.32 -11.12 14.04
CA VAL A 539 1.30 -10.50 13.17
C VAL A 539 1.41 -9.03 13.53
N ARG A 540 2.59 -8.59 13.94
CA ARG A 540 2.88 -7.20 14.28
C ARG A 540 3.83 -6.60 13.28
N GLY A 541 3.55 -5.34 12.92
CA GLY A 541 4.39 -4.58 12.03
C GLY A 541 4.65 -3.17 12.52
N ARG A 542 5.78 -2.64 12.08
CA ARG A 542 6.23 -1.28 12.36
C ARG A 542 6.85 -0.72 11.09
N ALA A 543 6.49 0.51 10.76
CA ALA A 543 7.07 1.27 9.66
C ALA A 543 7.61 2.60 10.19
N LEU A 544 8.74 3.03 9.64
CA LEU A 544 9.32 4.35 9.84
C LEU A 544 9.46 5.00 8.47
N ALA A 545 8.90 6.19 8.32
CA ALA A 545 9.08 7.06 7.16
C ALA A 545 9.99 8.22 7.58
N PRO A 546 11.13 8.48 6.93
CA PRO A 546 12.01 9.57 7.32
C PRO A 546 11.41 10.94 6.96
N ARG A 547 11.91 12.00 7.59
CA ARG A 547 11.49 13.40 7.36
C ARG A 547 11.39 13.80 5.89
N CYS A 548 12.30 13.31 5.04
CA CYS A 548 12.27 13.63 3.61
C CYS A 548 10.98 13.16 2.90
N LEU A 549 10.37 12.06 3.37
CA LEU A 549 9.06 11.64 2.86
C LEU A 549 7.94 12.57 3.32
N LEU A 550 8.04 13.12 4.53
CA LEU A 550 7.08 14.14 5.01
C LEU A 550 7.23 15.44 4.20
N THR A 551 8.45 15.88 3.90
CA THR A 551 8.71 16.98 2.95
C THR A 551 8.07 16.71 1.59
N LEU A 552 8.26 15.50 1.04
CA LEU A 552 7.65 15.09 -0.22
C LEU A 552 6.11 15.14 -0.16
N ILE A 553 5.49 14.70 0.93
CA ILE A 553 4.04 14.79 1.15
C ILE A 553 3.60 16.25 1.18
N GLY A 554 4.23 17.09 2.00
CA GLY A 554 3.88 18.51 2.13
C GLY A 554 3.96 19.27 0.82
N ARG A 555 4.99 19.01 0.01
CA ARG A 555 5.11 19.63 -1.32
C ARG A 555 4.03 19.20 -2.30
N ILE A 556 3.59 17.94 -2.25
CA ILE A 556 2.46 17.50 -3.08
C ILE A 556 1.15 18.13 -2.60
N ILE A 557 0.94 18.25 -1.29
CA ILE A 557 -0.24 18.94 -0.75
C ILE A 557 -0.27 20.39 -1.24
N ALA A 558 0.86 21.09 -1.17
CA ALA A 558 0.99 22.47 -1.67
C ALA A 558 0.71 22.57 -3.17
N GLU A 559 1.31 21.70 -4.00
CA GLU A 559 1.08 21.67 -5.45
C GLU A 559 -0.39 21.41 -5.81
N ILE A 560 -1.05 20.48 -5.12
CA ILE A 560 -2.48 20.23 -5.33
C ILE A 560 -3.31 21.44 -4.91
N SER A 561 -2.99 22.05 -3.76
CA SER A 561 -3.67 23.25 -3.26
C SER A 561 -3.61 24.41 -4.25
N GLU A 562 -2.44 24.68 -4.81
CA GLU A 562 -2.23 25.74 -5.79
C GLU A 562 -3.04 25.49 -7.07
N ARG A 563 -3.03 24.24 -7.55
CA ARG A 563 -3.75 23.85 -8.78
C ARG A 563 -5.26 23.89 -8.65
N GLU A 564 -5.78 23.37 -7.56
CA GLU A 564 -7.22 23.31 -7.28
C GLU A 564 -7.73 24.64 -6.68
N ASN A 565 -6.84 25.61 -6.49
CA ASN A 565 -7.12 26.90 -5.85
C ASN A 565 -7.84 26.73 -4.49
N LEU A 566 -7.38 25.78 -3.68
CA LEU A 566 -7.98 25.49 -2.37
C LEU A 566 -7.70 26.60 -1.36
N ALA A 567 -6.64 27.38 -1.58
CA ALA A 567 -6.18 28.46 -0.73
C ALA A 567 -6.63 29.87 -1.20
N GLY A 568 -7.34 29.98 -2.32
CA GLY A 568 -7.62 31.25 -3.02
C GLY A 568 -9.07 31.66 -3.11
#